data_AF-A0A813MT24-F1
#
_entry.id   AF-A0A813MT24-F1
#
_cell.length_a   1.000
_cell.length_b   1.000
_cell.length_c   1.000
_cell.angle_alpha   90.00
_cell.angle_beta   90.00
_cell.angle_gamma   90.00
#
_symmetry.space_group_name_H-M   'P 1'
#
loop_
_entity.id
_entity.type
_entity.pdbx_description
1 polymer ?
#
loop_
_entity_poly.entity_id
_entity_poly.type
_entity_poly.pdbx_seq_one_letter_code
_entity_poly.pdbx_strand_id
1 'polypeptide(L)'
;MQTKSTLDILLLIIIQLKTIYGDSDVYKVLKDSDFPEMLDGNLIGVFNITTKINCFRKCSLSKSCAFVTFKENRCSLYKRLAFNLKIPSLNAIYCRNFCGSVAGLINYWPIYNSLLSDLIESKDLYEPVNAGFTSDRFGNNGAAIALNKGHYKVPQGVYFNGDFTVTSWVKVKQVIGFSRLFDFGSTSGSAVLIFLTDNTSDGRPGVDVFSYTDLSTFSKFLKPVELNKWFHIAAVLKGENLSIYFNGVFQQATHSVIPTGIVRDKSFIGKSNMNNPDANADTDDFKIFNRALSIKEIIEDFCD
;
A
#
# COMPACT_ATOMS: atom_id res chain seq x y z
N MET A 1 -15.05 29.52 40.86
CA MET A 1 -15.08 30.14 39.53
C MET A 1 -13.73 29.86 38.88
N GLN A 2 -13.67 28.81 38.05
CA GLN A 2 -13.63 28.88 36.58
C GLN A 2 -12.34 29.56 36.08
N THR A 3 -11.46 29.01 35.24
CA THR A 3 -11.31 27.72 34.53
C THR A 3 -9.94 27.85 33.86
N LYS A 4 -8.98 26.95 34.10
CA LYS A 4 -7.74 26.88 33.31
C LYS A 4 -8.07 26.18 31.99
N SER A 5 -8.03 26.91 30.88
CA SER A 5 -8.23 26.37 29.54
C SER A 5 -6.99 25.58 29.08
N THR A 6 -7.24 24.31 28.73
CA THR A 6 -6.63 23.59 27.60
C THR A 6 -5.12 23.74 27.40
N LEU A 7 -4.37 22.97 28.20
CA LEU A 7 -3.11 22.41 27.73
C LEU A 7 -3.44 21.11 26.98
N ASP A 8 -3.26 21.11 25.66
CA ASP A 8 -3.20 19.91 24.83
C ASP A 8 -2.04 19.01 25.31
N ILE A 9 -2.33 18.10 26.24
CA ILE A 9 -1.42 17.02 26.58
C ILE A 9 -1.73 15.85 25.64
N LEU A 10 -0.90 15.74 24.61
CA LEU A 10 -0.78 14.58 23.73
C LEU A 10 -0.36 13.37 24.57
N LEU A 11 -1.31 12.67 25.21
CA LEU A 11 -1.00 11.49 26.02
C LEU A 11 -0.76 10.26 25.13
N LEU A 12 0.48 10.13 24.62
CA LEU A 12 1.00 8.88 24.06
C LEU A 12 1.15 7.85 25.20
N ILE A 13 0.25 6.87 25.27
CA ILE A 13 0.47 5.70 26.14
C ILE A 13 1.22 4.65 25.30
N ILE A 14 2.55 4.62 25.41
CA ILE A 14 3.41 3.60 24.78
C ILE A 14 3.44 2.38 25.71
N ILE A 15 2.74 1.31 25.33
CA ILE A 15 2.87 0.00 26.00
C ILE A 15 3.91 -0.80 25.20
N GLN A 16 5.13 -0.91 25.71
CA GLN A 16 6.15 -1.83 25.17
C GLN A 16 5.97 -3.22 25.79
N LEU A 17 5.66 -4.22 24.97
CA LEU A 17 5.72 -5.63 25.38
C LEU A 17 7.04 -6.23 24.91
N LYS A 18 8.06 -6.19 25.77
CA LYS A 18 9.30 -6.93 25.55
C LYS A 18 9.07 -8.40 25.89
N THR A 19 8.78 -9.24 24.90
CA THR A 19 8.91 -10.69 25.11
C THR A 19 9.47 -11.42 23.88
N ILE A 20 10.68 -11.95 24.08
CA ILE A 20 11.27 -13.19 23.53
C ILE A 20 11.75 -13.18 22.06
N TYR A 21 11.31 -12.27 21.19
CA TYR A 21 11.73 -12.27 19.76
C TYR A 21 12.51 -11.03 19.26
N GLY A 22 12.98 -10.15 20.14
CA GLY A 22 13.91 -9.07 19.76
C GLY A 22 13.30 -7.77 19.24
N ASP A 23 12.02 -7.75 18.84
CA ASP A 23 11.32 -6.51 18.49
C ASP A 23 10.36 -6.03 19.60
N SER A 24 10.40 -4.75 19.92
CA SER A 24 9.48 -4.12 20.87
C SER A 24 8.18 -3.76 20.16
N ASP A 25 7.09 -4.49 20.43
CA ASP A 25 5.77 -4.09 19.92
C ASP A 25 5.29 -2.80 20.60
N VAL A 26 4.89 -1.82 19.79
CA VAL A 26 4.36 -0.52 20.25
C VAL A 26 2.90 -0.39 19.84
N TYR A 27 2.01 -0.14 20.81
CA TYR A 27 0.60 0.08 20.52
C TYR A 27 0.22 1.57 20.62
N LYS A 28 -0.57 2.07 19.66
CA LYS A 28 -1.10 3.45 19.63
C LYS A 28 -2.63 3.46 19.63
N VAL A 29 -3.24 4.28 20.49
CA VAL A 29 -4.69 4.54 20.50
C VAL A 29 -5.06 5.47 19.36
N LEU A 30 -6.16 5.17 18.66
CA LEU A 30 -6.73 5.99 17.58
C LEU A 30 -7.91 6.84 18.09
N LYS A 31 -8.20 8.01 17.50
CA LYS A 31 -9.27 8.94 17.94
C LYS A 31 -10.54 8.80 17.07
N ASP A 32 -11.72 9.02 17.66
CA ASP A 32 -13.04 8.81 17.04
C ASP A 32 -13.31 9.62 15.75
N SER A 33 -12.68 10.78 15.56
CA SER A 33 -12.84 11.63 14.37
C SER A 33 -12.06 11.15 13.14
N ASP A 34 -11.24 10.11 13.30
CA ASP A 34 -10.36 9.59 12.26
C ASP A 34 -11.03 8.50 11.39
N PHE A 35 -12.37 8.32 11.46
CA PHE A 35 -13.03 7.09 11.00
C PHE A 35 -14.27 7.26 10.08
N PRO A 36 -14.32 6.48 8.98
CA PRO A 36 -15.54 6.02 8.29
C PRO A 36 -15.81 4.49 8.42
N GLU A 37 -16.85 3.97 7.73
CA GLU A 37 -17.71 2.78 7.99
C GLU A 37 -17.19 1.33 7.73
N MET A 38 -17.31 0.38 8.70
CA MET A 38 -17.02 -1.07 8.54
C MET A 38 -18.11 -1.95 7.92
N LEU A 39 -17.66 -2.94 7.14
CA LEU A 39 -18.30 -4.26 6.99
C LEU A 39 -17.24 -5.39 7.09
N ASP A 40 -17.68 -6.56 7.56
CA ASP A 40 -17.00 -7.78 8.10
C ASP A 40 -15.75 -8.42 7.40
N GLY A 41 -14.81 -7.66 6.85
CA GLY A 41 -13.55 -8.21 6.33
C GLY A 41 -12.39 -8.12 7.34
N ASN A 42 -11.88 -9.27 7.83
CA ASN A 42 -10.58 -9.45 8.52
C ASN A 42 -10.52 -9.58 10.07
N LEU A 43 -11.60 -9.99 10.72
CA LEU A 43 -11.55 -10.48 12.10
C LEU A 43 -10.69 -11.76 12.18
N ILE A 44 -9.59 -11.72 12.93
CA ILE A 44 -8.72 -12.88 13.20
C ILE A 44 -9.34 -13.75 14.28
N GLY A 45 -9.95 -13.13 15.29
CA GLY A 45 -10.61 -13.86 16.36
C GLY A 45 -11.05 -12.96 17.51
N VAL A 46 -11.98 -13.50 18.30
CA VAL A 46 -12.49 -12.87 19.52
C VAL A 46 -12.07 -13.73 20.72
N PHE A 47 -11.53 -13.09 21.75
CA PHE A 47 -11.03 -13.75 22.95
C PHE A 47 -11.62 -13.10 24.19
N ASN A 48 -12.01 -13.94 25.15
CA ASN A 48 -12.23 -13.47 26.52
C ASN A 48 -10.88 -13.15 27.16
N ILE A 49 -10.79 -11.98 27.78
CA ILE A 49 -9.57 -11.49 28.43
C ILE A 49 -9.90 -10.97 29.83
N THR A 50 -8.94 -11.13 30.74
CA THR A 50 -8.98 -10.54 32.08
C THR A 50 -8.25 -9.20 32.15
N THR A 51 -7.35 -8.93 31.21
CA THR A 51 -6.57 -7.68 31.12
C THR A 51 -6.36 -7.29 29.65
N LYS A 52 -6.19 -5.98 29.39
CA LYS A 52 -5.86 -5.49 28.04
C LYS A 52 -4.52 -6.03 27.52
N ILE A 53 -3.55 -6.24 28.41
CA ILE A 53 -2.22 -6.81 28.09
C ILE A 53 -2.34 -8.21 27.47
N ASN A 54 -3.27 -9.04 27.94
CA ASN A 54 -3.49 -10.37 27.37
C ASN A 54 -3.96 -10.32 25.92
N CYS A 55 -4.70 -9.27 25.53
CA CYS A 55 -5.12 -9.06 24.15
C CYS A 55 -3.94 -8.64 23.26
N PHE A 56 -3.13 -7.67 23.70
CA PHE A 56 -1.92 -7.26 22.98
C PHE A 56 -0.97 -8.44 22.78
N ARG A 57 -0.75 -9.26 23.81
CA ARG A 57 0.08 -10.48 23.69
C ARG A 57 -0.47 -11.44 22.63
N LYS A 58 -1.79 -11.65 22.58
CA LYS A 58 -2.40 -12.50 21.54
C LYS A 58 -2.21 -11.93 20.15
N CYS A 59 -2.31 -10.62 19.98
CA CYS A 59 -2.01 -9.94 18.72
C CYS A 59 -0.53 -10.11 18.32
N SER A 60 0.39 -9.90 19.26
CA SER A 60 1.83 -10.08 19.04
C SER A 60 2.23 -11.49 18.59
N LEU A 61 1.49 -12.52 19.02
CA LEU A 61 1.70 -13.91 18.59
C LEU A 61 1.06 -14.23 17.23
N SER A 62 0.17 -13.37 16.74
CA SER A 62 -0.51 -13.53 15.46
C SER A 62 0.18 -12.66 14.41
N LYS A 63 0.91 -13.28 13.48
CA LYS A 63 1.64 -12.56 12.43
C LYS A 63 0.77 -11.60 11.62
N SER A 64 -0.50 -11.96 11.42
CA SER A 64 -1.44 -11.15 10.64
C SER A 64 -2.14 -10.05 11.45
N CYS A 65 -1.96 -9.99 12.77
CA CYS A 65 -2.67 -9.04 13.64
C CYS A 65 -2.02 -7.65 13.64
N ALA A 66 -2.84 -6.64 13.33
CA ALA A 66 -2.44 -5.23 13.33
C ALA A 66 -3.31 -4.37 14.24
N PHE A 67 -4.59 -4.71 14.44
CA PHE A 67 -5.49 -3.96 15.31
C PHE A 67 -6.07 -4.84 16.40
N VAL A 68 -6.28 -4.22 17.56
CA VAL A 68 -7.07 -4.81 18.63
C VAL A 68 -8.12 -3.85 19.13
N THR A 69 -9.26 -4.40 19.51
CA THR A 69 -10.39 -3.63 20.05
C THR A 69 -10.85 -4.26 21.36
N PHE A 70 -11.33 -3.42 22.27
CA PHE A 70 -11.82 -3.86 23.57
C PHE A 70 -13.29 -3.47 23.76
N LYS A 71 -14.10 -4.45 24.17
CA LYS A 71 -15.44 -4.21 24.70
C LYS A 71 -15.62 -5.09 25.93
N GLU A 72 -15.71 -4.48 27.11
CA GLU A 72 -15.78 -5.19 28.39
C GLU A 72 -14.63 -6.23 28.52
N ASN A 73 -14.96 -7.51 28.71
CA ASN A 73 -13.99 -8.62 28.81
C ASN A 73 -13.68 -9.29 27.46
N ARG A 74 -14.07 -8.67 26.34
CA ARG A 74 -13.82 -9.20 24.99
C ARG A 74 -12.75 -8.38 24.26
N CYS A 75 -11.73 -9.09 23.82
CA CYS A 75 -10.70 -8.66 22.87
C CYS A 75 -11.08 -9.15 21.48
N SER A 76 -11.02 -8.30 20.47
CA SER A 76 -11.10 -8.74 19.07
C SER A 76 -9.82 -8.33 18.35
N LEU A 77 -9.24 -9.27 17.61
CA LEU A 77 -8.01 -9.09 16.83
C LEU A 77 -8.40 -8.95 15.36
N TYR A 78 -7.83 -7.97 14.68
CA TYR A 78 -8.11 -7.73 13.27
C TYR A 78 -6.80 -7.66 12.48
N LYS A 79 -6.85 -8.13 11.23
CA LYS A 79 -5.71 -7.96 10.33
C LYS A 79 -5.54 -6.50 9.95
N ARG A 80 -4.37 -6.15 9.43
CA ARG A 80 -4.12 -4.83 8.83
C ARG A 80 -5.12 -4.48 7.73
N LEU A 81 -5.58 -5.52 7.03
CA LEU A 81 -6.57 -5.45 5.96
C LEU A 81 -8.00 -5.13 6.42
N ALA A 82 -8.26 -4.96 7.72
CA ALA A 82 -9.56 -4.49 8.20
C ALA A 82 -9.75 -3.02 7.79
N PHE A 83 -10.02 -2.81 6.49
CA PHE A 83 -10.25 -1.50 5.91
C PHE A 83 -11.62 -1.01 6.29
N ASN A 84 -11.58 0.21 6.82
CA ASN A 84 -12.61 0.84 7.61
C ASN A 84 -12.88 0.06 8.90
N LEU A 85 -12.96 0.74 10.04
CA LEU A 85 -13.29 0.19 11.35
C LEU A 85 -14.51 0.95 11.90
N LYS A 86 -15.77 0.52 11.66
CA LYS A 86 -16.92 0.97 12.47
C LYS A 86 -16.92 0.22 13.79
N ILE A 87 -16.44 0.91 14.81
CA ILE A 87 -16.46 0.41 16.16
C ILE A 87 -17.26 1.43 16.97
N PRO A 88 -18.28 1.01 17.74
CA PRO A 88 -19.08 1.92 18.56
C PRO A 88 -18.20 2.85 19.40
N SER A 89 -18.61 4.10 19.59
CA SER A 89 -17.91 5.18 20.31
C SER A 89 -17.42 4.88 21.73
N LEU A 90 -17.73 3.69 22.27
CA LEU A 90 -17.31 3.23 23.60
C LEU A 90 -16.12 2.27 23.57
N ASN A 91 -15.62 1.89 22.38
CA ASN A 91 -14.55 0.91 22.24
C ASN A 91 -13.23 1.58 21.84
N ALA A 92 -12.18 1.39 22.65
CA ALA A 92 -10.84 1.85 22.30
C ALA A 92 -10.17 0.90 21.29
N ILE A 93 -9.65 1.46 20.19
CA ILE A 93 -8.89 0.76 19.14
C ILE A 93 -7.41 1.02 19.35
N TYR A 94 -6.62 -0.04 19.32
CA TYR A 94 -5.17 0.04 19.42
C TYR A 94 -4.53 -0.59 18.20
N CYS A 95 -3.67 0.18 17.54
CA CYS A 95 -2.88 -0.28 16.42
C CYS A 95 -1.50 -0.75 16.91
N ARG A 96 -1.08 -1.93 16.47
CA ARG A 96 0.25 -2.49 16.68
C ARG A 96 1.23 -1.89 15.65
N ASN A 97 2.38 -1.43 16.11
CA ASN A 97 3.50 -0.92 15.32
C ASN A 97 3.13 0.22 14.36
N PHE A 98 2.35 1.19 14.87
CA PHE A 98 1.94 2.44 14.21
C PHE A 98 1.10 2.27 12.93
N CYS A 99 -0.07 2.95 12.91
CA CYS A 99 -0.97 3.00 11.75
C CYS A 99 -0.82 4.31 10.96
N GLY A 100 0.37 4.92 10.96
CA GLY A 100 0.63 6.10 10.14
C GLY A 100 0.43 5.79 8.66
N SER A 101 0.84 4.58 8.25
CA SER A 101 0.78 4.07 6.88
C SER A 101 -0.62 3.89 6.29
N VAL A 102 -1.73 4.22 6.97
CA VAL A 102 -3.07 4.22 6.34
C VAL A 102 -3.64 5.62 6.13
N ALA A 103 -3.10 6.64 6.80
CA ALA A 103 -3.54 8.01 6.57
C ALA A 103 -3.23 8.42 5.12
N GLY A 104 -4.22 8.96 4.42
CA GLY A 104 -4.10 9.34 3.02
C GLY A 104 -4.10 8.16 2.02
N LEU A 105 -4.35 6.93 2.46
CA LEU A 105 -4.59 5.80 1.54
C LEU A 105 -5.91 6.05 0.80
N ILE A 106 -5.87 6.02 -0.52
CA ILE A 106 -7.04 6.29 -1.38
C ILE A 106 -7.42 5.12 -2.28
N ASN A 107 -6.52 4.17 -2.52
CA ASN A 107 -6.84 2.93 -3.22
C ASN A 107 -6.00 1.79 -2.66
N TYR A 108 -6.59 0.61 -2.54
CA TYR A 108 -5.87 -0.60 -2.15
C TYR A 108 -6.48 -1.87 -2.71
N TRP A 109 -5.69 -2.56 -3.53
CA TRP A 109 -5.96 -3.90 -4.03
C TRP A 109 -5.05 -4.92 -3.32
N PRO A 110 -5.53 -5.55 -2.22
CA PRO A 110 -4.75 -6.51 -1.43
C PRO A 110 -4.68 -7.91 -2.03
N ILE A 111 -5.49 -8.20 -3.05
CA ILE A 111 -5.67 -9.51 -3.68
C ILE A 111 -5.78 -10.67 -2.69
N TYR A 112 -6.99 -11.12 -2.39
CA TYR A 112 -7.19 -12.29 -1.55
C TYR A 112 -8.34 -13.13 -2.09
N ASN A 113 -8.25 -14.46 -1.98
CA ASN A 113 -9.28 -15.37 -2.49
C ASN A 113 -9.70 -15.06 -3.94
N SER A 114 -8.75 -14.66 -4.78
CA SER A 114 -8.97 -14.28 -6.17
C SER A 114 -9.92 -13.10 -6.35
N LEU A 115 -10.03 -12.21 -5.35
CA LEU A 115 -10.79 -10.98 -5.43
C LEU A 115 -9.90 -9.82 -5.89
N LEU A 116 -10.46 -9.00 -6.79
CA LEU A 116 -9.79 -7.86 -7.43
C LEU A 116 -10.26 -6.52 -6.87
N SER A 117 -10.85 -6.54 -5.67
CA SER A 117 -11.54 -5.39 -5.13
C SER A 117 -10.59 -4.33 -4.59
N ASP A 118 -10.93 -3.07 -4.90
CA ASP A 118 -10.35 -1.92 -4.22
C ASP A 118 -11.13 -1.68 -2.93
N LEU A 119 -10.47 -1.85 -1.79
CA LEU A 119 -11.13 -1.76 -0.50
C LEU A 119 -11.44 -0.32 -0.04
N ILE A 120 -10.98 0.70 -0.78
CA ILE A 120 -11.16 2.11 -0.39
C ILE A 120 -12.24 2.79 -1.25
N GLU A 121 -12.06 2.81 -2.57
CA GLU A 121 -12.95 3.56 -3.49
C GLU A 121 -13.79 2.64 -4.37
N SER A 122 -13.76 1.31 -4.14
CA SER A 122 -14.48 0.32 -4.94
C SER A 122 -14.15 0.37 -6.44
N LYS A 123 -12.94 0.80 -6.79
CA LYS A 123 -12.39 0.78 -8.15
C LYS A 123 -11.78 -0.60 -8.47
N ASP A 124 -12.64 -1.61 -8.47
CA ASP A 124 -12.25 -3.00 -8.71
C ASP A 124 -11.60 -3.19 -10.09
N LEU A 125 -10.55 -4.03 -10.16
CA LEU A 125 -9.90 -4.32 -11.44
C LEU A 125 -10.81 -5.19 -12.31
N TYR A 126 -10.78 -4.96 -13.62
CA TYR A 126 -11.67 -5.63 -14.56
C TYR A 126 -10.99 -5.93 -15.89
N GLU A 127 -11.68 -6.70 -16.75
CA GLU A 127 -11.23 -7.06 -18.10
C GLU A 127 -9.78 -7.59 -18.18
N PRO A 128 -9.47 -8.73 -17.53
CA PRO A 128 -8.16 -9.36 -17.66
C PRO A 128 -7.84 -9.73 -19.12
N VAL A 129 -6.58 -9.53 -19.50
CA VAL A 129 -5.98 -10.08 -20.71
C VAL A 129 -4.72 -10.82 -20.32
N ASN A 130 -4.62 -12.13 -20.63
CA ASN A 130 -3.48 -12.98 -20.25
C ASN A 130 -3.07 -12.85 -18.77
N ALA A 131 -4.05 -12.66 -17.89
CA ALA A 131 -3.85 -12.44 -16.47
C ALA A 131 -4.75 -13.37 -15.65
N GLY A 132 -4.35 -13.65 -14.42
CA GLY A 132 -5.05 -14.53 -13.50
C GLY A 132 -4.55 -14.35 -12.08
N PHE A 133 -4.58 -15.42 -11.29
CA PHE A 133 -4.14 -15.40 -9.90
C PHE A 133 -3.02 -16.41 -9.64
N THR A 134 -2.21 -16.14 -8.62
CA THR A 134 -1.13 -17.01 -8.16
C THR A 134 -0.99 -16.92 -6.64
N SER A 135 0.00 -17.60 -6.09
CA SER A 135 0.33 -17.51 -4.67
C SER A 135 1.09 -16.21 -4.37
N ASP A 136 0.77 -15.58 -3.24
CA ASP A 136 1.51 -14.42 -2.74
C ASP A 136 2.92 -14.78 -2.24
N ARG A 137 3.60 -13.80 -1.64
CA ARG A 137 4.94 -13.96 -1.02
C ARG A 137 4.97 -14.91 0.18
N PHE A 138 3.81 -15.28 0.73
CA PHE A 138 3.66 -16.19 1.86
C PHE A 138 3.15 -17.58 1.44
N GLY A 139 2.89 -17.79 0.15
CA GLY A 139 2.38 -19.06 -0.39
C GLY A 139 0.86 -19.20 -0.30
N ASN A 140 0.11 -18.13 0.00
CA ASN A 140 -1.35 -18.17 0.01
C ASN A 140 -1.87 -18.17 -1.43
N ASN A 141 -2.56 -19.24 -1.83
CA ASN A 141 -3.09 -19.37 -3.19
C ASN A 141 -4.20 -18.36 -3.48
N GLY A 142 -4.18 -17.78 -4.68
CA GLY A 142 -5.18 -16.79 -5.09
C GLY A 142 -5.02 -15.44 -4.40
N ALA A 143 -3.86 -15.19 -3.78
CA ALA A 143 -3.58 -13.96 -3.05
C ALA A 143 -2.63 -13.01 -3.78
N ALA A 144 -2.37 -13.24 -5.07
CA ALA A 144 -1.63 -12.32 -5.91
C ALA A 144 -2.14 -12.39 -7.35
N ILE A 145 -1.94 -11.32 -8.12
CA ILE A 145 -2.19 -11.29 -9.56
C ILE A 145 -1.01 -11.91 -10.30
N ALA A 146 -1.29 -12.78 -11.27
CA ALA A 146 -0.32 -13.24 -12.25
C ALA A 146 -0.54 -12.57 -13.60
N LEU A 147 0.46 -11.88 -14.12
CA LEU A 147 0.48 -11.28 -15.46
C LEU A 147 1.37 -12.14 -16.36
N ASN A 148 0.81 -12.72 -17.43
CA ASN A 148 1.54 -13.59 -18.36
C ASN A 148 1.69 -12.92 -19.72
N LYS A 149 2.42 -11.79 -19.76
CA LYS A 149 2.35 -10.81 -20.86
C LYS A 149 0.92 -10.29 -20.99
N GLY A 150 0.42 -9.80 -19.86
CA GLY A 150 -0.99 -9.51 -19.65
C GLY A 150 -1.21 -8.34 -18.71
N HIS A 151 -2.48 -7.98 -18.55
CA HIS A 151 -2.89 -6.83 -17.77
C HIS A 151 -4.33 -6.95 -17.25
N TYR A 152 -4.66 -6.05 -16.33
CA TYR A 152 -6.03 -5.68 -15.96
C TYR A 152 -6.27 -4.21 -16.26
N LYS A 153 -7.53 -3.85 -16.54
CA LYS A 153 -7.97 -2.46 -16.55
C LYS A 153 -8.30 -1.99 -15.13
N VAL A 154 -8.05 -0.70 -14.90
CA VAL A 154 -8.41 0.00 -13.67
C VAL A 154 -9.51 1.01 -14.01
N PRO A 155 -10.58 1.15 -13.19
CA PRO A 155 -11.66 2.09 -13.47
C PRO A 155 -11.16 3.53 -13.65
N GLN A 156 -11.86 4.34 -14.44
CA GLN A 156 -11.48 5.74 -14.59
C GLN A 156 -11.67 6.51 -13.28
N GLY A 157 -10.82 7.49 -13.01
CA GLY A 157 -10.96 8.34 -11.83
C GLY A 157 -9.77 9.26 -11.61
N VAL A 158 -9.86 10.07 -10.55
CA VAL A 158 -8.71 10.84 -10.05
C VAL A 158 -7.95 9.96 -9.07
N TYR A 159 -6.64 9.79 -9.31
CA TYR A 159 -5.75 8.97 -8.49
C TYR A 159 -4.57 9.76 -7.92
N PHE A 160 -4.26 10.91 -8.51
CA PHE A 160 -3.11 11.73 -8.14
C PHE A 160 -3.52 13.20 -8.23
N ASN A 161 -3.18 13.99 -7.20
CA ASN A 161 -3.42 15.43 -7.15
C ASN A 161 -2.44 16.05 -6.15
N GLY A 162 -1.21 16.33 -6.58
CA GLY A 162 -0.12 16.72 -5.68
C GLY A 162 0.79 15.55 -5.29
N ASP A 163 1.34 15.64 -4.08
CA ASP A 163 2.18 14.61 -3.45
C ASP A 163 1.47 13.26 -3.44
N PHE A 164 2.23 12.19 -3.63
CA PHE A 164 1.67 10.84 -3.61
C PHE A 164 2.70 9.81 -3.16
N THR A 165 2.20 8.63 -2.79
CA THR A 165 3.00 7.42 -2.68
C THR A 165 2.28 6.27 -3.36
N VAL A 166 2.99 5.46 -4.14
CA VAL A 166 2.47 4.19 -4.65
C VAL A 166 3.36 3.07 -4.13
N THR A 167 2.76 2.01 -3.61
CA THR A 167 3.50 0.82 -3.17
C THR A 167 2.91 -0.46 -3.74
N SER A 168 3.75 -1.47 -3.94
CA SER A 168 3.31 -2.81 -4.33
C SER A 168 4.41 -3.84 -4.08
N TRP A 169 4.00 -5.08 -3.90
CA TRP A 169 4.87 -6.24 -4.01
C TRP A 169 4.87 -6.74 -5.44
N VAL A 170 6.06 -7.06 -5.98
CA VAL A 170 6.24 -7.45 -7.38
C VAL A 170 7.21 -8.62 -7.48
N LYS A 171 6.93 -9.55 -8.40
CA LYS A 171 7.83 -10.64 -8.78
C LYS A 171 7.96 -10.68 -10.29
N VAL A 172 9.06 -10.14 -10.83
CA VAL A 172 9.30 -10.12 -12.28
C VAL A 172 9.66 -11.53 -12.76
N LYS A 173 8.89 -12.09 -13.70
CA LYS A 173 9.14 -13.42 -14.28
C LYS A 173 10.06 -13.34 -15.50
N GLN A 174 9.96 -12.24 -16.25
CA GLN A 174 10.79 -11.98 -17.42
C GLN A 174 11.00 -10.47 -17.61
N VAL A 175 12.24 -10.05 -17.91
CA VAL A 175 12.50 -8.67 -18.37
C VAL A 175 11.94 -8.50 -19.77
N ILE A 176 10.98 -7.59 -19.92
CA ILE A 176 10.36 -7.23 -21.18
C ILE A 176 10.51 -5.73 -21.37
N GLY A 177 11.15 -5.33 -22.47
CA GLY A 177 11.49 -3.93 -22.70
C GLY A 177 10.30 -2.99 -22.61
N PHE A 178 10.49 -1.88 -21.87
CA PHE A 178 9.47 -0.84 -21.65
C PHE A 178 8.16 -1.31 -20.99
N SER A 179 8.10 -2.54 -20.48
CA SER A 179 6.92 -3.05 -19.79
C SER A 179 6.65 -2.27 -18.50
N ARG A 180 5.36 -2.18 -18.13
CA ARG A 180 4.89 -1.43 -16.97
C ARG A 180 4.31 -2.37 -15.93
N LEU A 181 4.62 -2.12 -14.67
CA LEU A 181 3.86 -2.68 -13.55
C LEU A 181 2.47 -2.06 -13.54
N PHE A 182 2.40 -0.74 -13.68
CA PHE A 182 1.17 0.00 -13.89
C PHE A 182 1.44 1.25 -14.72
N ASP A 183 0.40 1.73 -15.39
CA ASP A 183 0.44 2.96 -16.17
C ASP A 183 -0.94 3.63 -16.06
N PHE A 184 -1.03 4.67 -15.24
CA PHE A 184 -2.27 5.40 -14.98
C PHE A 184 -2.23 6.67 -15.80
N GLY A 185 -2.78 6.62 -17.02
CA GLY A 185 -2.70 7.68 -18.01
C GLY A 185 -4.05 8.36 -18.27
N SER A 186 -3.98 9.51 -18.93
CA SER A 186 -5.14 10.19 -19.51
C SER A 186 -5.02 10.31 -21.03
N THR A 187 -6.15 10.47 -21.70
CA THR A 187 -6.23 10.87 -23.12
C THR A 187 -5.48 12.16 -23.44
N SER A 188 -5.28 13.06 -22.45
CA SER A 188 -4.47 14.27 -22.59
C SER A 188 -2.95 14.05 -22.58
N GLY A 189 -2.48 12.81 -22.38
CA GLY A 189 -1.06 12.44 -22.42
C GLY A 189 -0.32 12.50 -21.09
N SER A 190 -0.99 12.84 -19.98
CA SER A 190 -0.39 12.82 -18.65
C SER A 190 -0.47 11.43 -18.04
N ALA A 191 0.57 10.98 -17.33
CA ALA A 191 0.59 9.66 -16.71
C ALA A 191 1.43 9.63 -15.42
N VAL A 192 1.11 8.69 -14.54
CA VAL A 192 2.01 8.25 -13.46
C VAL A 192 2.18 6.76 -13.67
N LEU A 193 3.42 6.29 -13.69
CA LEU A 193 3.71 4.89 -14.00
C LEU A 193 4.87 4.34 -13.17
N ILE A 194 4.84 3.02 -12.97
CA ILE A 194 6.03 2.26 -12.62
C ILE A 194 6.36 1.34 -13.79
N PHE A 195 7.57 1.48 -14.30
CA PHE A 195 8.14 0.56 -15.27
C PHE A 195 8.94 -0.55 -14.60
N LEU A 196 8.97 -1.73 -15.21
CA LEU A 196 9.82 -2.84 -14.74
C LEU A 196 11.23 -2.79 -15.33
N THR A 197 11.38 -2.08 -16.46
CA THR A 197 12.64 -1.80 -17.15
C THR A 197 12.40 -0.62 -18.11
N ASP A 198 13.38 0.26 -18.28
CA ASP A 198 13.30 1.41 -19.22
C ASP A 198 13.92 1.10 -20.60
N ASN A 199 14.44 -0.10 -20.78
CA ASN A 199 15.00 -0.60 -22.02
C ASN A 199 14.83 -2.13 -22.12
N THR A 200 15.40 -2.75 -23.14
CA THR A 200 15.19 -4.17 -23.44
C THR A 200 15.93 -5.15 -22.53
N SER A 201 16.84 -4.71 -21.65
CA SER A 201 17.70 -5.64 -20.90
C SER A 201 18.15 -5.21 -19.51
N ASP A 202 17.95 -3.96 -19.05
CA ASP A 202 18.53 -3.54 -17.77
C ASP A 202 17.81 -4.09 -16.54
N GLY A 203 16.54 -4.45 -16.65
CA GLY A 203 15.77 -5.08 -15.58
C GLY A 203 15.69 -4.23 -14.31
N ARG A 204 15.79 -2.91 -14.42
CA ARG A 204 15.71 -1.97 -13.30
C ARG A 204 14.34 -1.30 -13.27
N PRO A 205 13.47 -1.67 -12.31
CA PRO A 205 12.23 -0.95 -12.10
C PRO A 205 12.46 0.52 -11.74
N GLY A 206 11.52 1.35 -12.15
CA GLY A 206 11.55 2.77 -11.88
C GLY A 206 10.17 3.42 -11.96
N VAL A 207 10.09 4.67 -11.54
CA VAL A 207 8.87 5.49 -11.53
C VAL A 207 9.07 6.70 -12.42
N ASP A 208 8.02 7.08 -13.14
CA ASP A 208 7.98 8.30 -13.94
C ASP A 208 6.63 9.01 -13.80
N VAL A 209 6.66 10.33 -13.98
CA VAL A 209 5.48 11.18 -14.03
C VAL A 209 5.54 12.00 -15.31
N PHE A 210 4.63 11.72 -16.23
CA PHE A 210 4.48 12.44 -17.48
C PHE A 210 3.44 13.54 -17.37
N SER A 211 3.77 14.71 -17.91
CA SER A 211 2.80 15.76 -18.24
C SER A 211 2.86 16.03 -19.75
N TYR A 212 1.85 16.71 -20.28
CA TYR A 212 1.85 17.15 -21.68
C TYR A 212 3.03 18.09 -22.01
N THR A 213 3.57 18.80 -21.00
CA THR A 213 4.56 19.86 -21.17
C THR A 213 5.99 19.45 -20.82
N ASP A 214 6.19 18.36 -20.08
CA ASP A 214 7.49 17.94 -19.57
C ASP A 214 7.83 16.50 -19.94
N LEU A 215 9.07 16.33 -20.42
CA LEU A 215 9.64 15.04 -20.79
C LEU A 215 10.03 14.21 -19.57
N SER A 216 10.18 12.89 -19.77
CA SER A 216 10.44 11.89 -18.72
C SER A 216 11.55 12.27 -17.75
N THR A 217 11.21 12.38 -16.48
CA THR A 217 12.16 12.49 -15.36
C THR A 217 11.89 11.34 -14.41
N PHE A 218 12.58 10.22 -14.64
CA PHE A 218 12.36 9.02 -13.85
C PHE A 218 13.46 8.79 -12.81
N SER A 219 13.06 8.19 -11.69
CA SER A 219 13.96 7.55 -10.73
C SER A 219 13.88 6.04 -10.92
N LYS A 220 15.01 5.34 -10.85
CA LYS A 220 15.01 3.88 -10.94
C LYS A 220 15.94 3.22 -9.93
N PHE A 221 15.77 1.92 -9.77
CA PHE A 221 16.64 1.11 -8.92
C PHE A 221 18.09 1.19 -9.39
N LEU A 222 19.02 1.09 -8.45
CA LEU A 222 20.46 1.16 -8.76
C LEU A 222 20.96 -0.12 -9.46
N LYS A 223 20.29 -1.25 -9.22
CA LYS A 223 20.66 -2.58 -9.72
C LYS A 223 19.44 -3.31 -10.29
N PRO A 224 19.64 -4.23 -11.25
CA PRO A 224 18.57 -5.09 -11.74
C PRO A 224 17.93 -5.90 -10.60
N VAL A 225 16.64 -6.17 -10.71
CA VAL A 225 15.96 -7.12 -9.81
C VAL A 225 16.29 -8.55 -10.20
N GLU A 226 16.30 -9.42 -9.20
CA GLU A 226 16.38 -10.86 -9.43
C GLU A 226 15.05 -11.40 -9.93
N LEU A 227 15.07 -12.18 -11.02
CA LEU A 227 13.86 -12.79 -11.55
C LEU A 227 13.29 -13.83 -10.59
N ASN A 228 11.97 -13.95 -10.59
CA ASN A 228 11.20 -14.89 -9.78
C ASN A 228 11.38 -14.71 -8.27
N LYS A 229 11.83 -13.54 -7.81
CA LYS A 229 11.86 -13.15 -6.40
C LYS A 229 10.92 -11.98 -6.15
N TRP A 230 10.17 -12.06 -5.05
CA TRP A 230 9.35 -10.94 -4.58
C TRP A 230 10.24 -9.81 -4.08
N PHE A 231 9.90 -8.59 -4.47
CA PHE A 231 10.43 -7.36 -3.91
C PHE A 231 9.31 -6.36 -3.69
N HIS A 232 9.49 -5.47 -2.74
CA HIS A 232 8.63 -4.33 -2.51
C HIS A 232 9.20 -3.11 -3.20
N ILE A 233 8.33 -2.38 -3.88
CA ILE A 233 8.63 -1.10 -4.49
C ILE A 233 7.74 -0.03 -3.86
N ALA A 234 8.35 1.10 -3.50
CA ALA A 234 7.62 2.31 -3.14
C ALA A 234 8.15 3.48 -3.97
N ALA A 235 7.24 4.23 -4.59
CA ALA A 235 7.53 5.46 -5.30
C ALA A 235 6.86 6.63 -4.56
N VAL A 236 7.63 7.64 -4.22
CA VAL A 236 7.17 8.76 -3.40
C VAL A 236 7.48 10.07 -4.11
N LEU A 237 6.45 10.86 -4.37
CA LEU A 237 6.57 12.24 -4.80
C LEU A 237 6.27 13.17 -3.63
N LYS A 238 7.23 14.02 -3.26
CA LYS A 238 7.08 15.07 -2.25
C LYS A 238 7.50 16.42 -2.83
N GLY A 239 6.56 17.33 -3.06
CA GLY A 239 6.77 18.47 -3.95
C GLY A 239 7.24 17.97 -5.31
N GLU A 240 8.36 18.49 -5.80
CA GLU A 240 8.94 18.07 -7.09
C GLU A 240 10.00 16.97 -6.92
N ASN A 241 10.14 16.36 -5.74
CA ASN A 241 11.14 15.32 -5.50
C ASN A 241 10.52 13.92 -5.64
N LEU A 242 10.79 13.24 -6.76
CA LEU A 242 10.34 11.88 -7.05
C LEU A 242 11.41 10.86 -6.66
N SER A 243 11.13 10.09 -5.63
CA SER A 243 12.05 9.11 -5.05
C SER A 243 11.51 7.69 -5.14
N ILE A 244 12.43 6.72 -5.14
CA ILE A 244 12.07 5.30 -5.22
C ILE A 244 12.83 4.46 -4.18
N TYR A 245 12.15 3.45 -3.65
CA TYR A 245 12.63 2.57 -2.59
C TYR A 245 12.47 1.11 -3.02
N PHE A 246 13.46 0.30 -2.65
CA PHE A 246 13.49 -1.15 -2.89
C PHE A 246 13.59 -1.85 -1.54
N ASN A 247 12.61 -2.69 -1.19
CA ASN A 247 12.54 -3.40 0.09
C ASN A 247 12.75 -2.46 1.29
N GLY A 248 12.06 -1.31 1.29
CA GLY A 248 12.18 -0.29 2.33
C GLY A 248 13.43 0.60 2.25
N VAL A 249 14.37 0.35 1.34
CA VAL A 249 15.64 1.08 1.24
C VAL A 249 15.62 2.08 0.10
N PHE A 250 15.96 3.34 0.38
CA PHE A 250 16.11 4.40 -0.62
C PHE A 250 17.10 4.02 -1.71
N GLN A 251 16.74 4.27 -2.98
CA GLN A 251 17.59 4.00 -4.15
C GLN A 251 18.06 5.28 -4.81
N GLN A 252 17.11 6.09 -5.29
CA GLN A 252 17.39 7.27 -6.09
C GLN A 252 16.24 8.27 -5.94
N ALA A 253 16.54 9.54 -6.18
CA ALA A 253 15.55 10.58 -6.37
C ALA A 253 15.93 11.48 -7.55
N THR A 254 14.92 12.10 -8.15
CA THR A 254 15.04 13.06 -9.23
C THR A 254 14.02 14.17 -9.05
N HIS A 255 14.27 15.30 -9.70
CA HIS A 255 13.24 16.31 -9.87
C HIS A 255 12.17 15.79 -10.84
N SER A 256 10.89 16.02 -10.56
CA SER A 256 9.76 15.61 -11.37
C SER A 256 8.60 16.58 -11.23
N VAL A 257 7.72 16.60 -12.22
CA VAL A 257 6.50 17.39 -12.21
C VAL A 257 5.50 16.87 -11.18
N ILE A 258 4.67 17.78 -10.69
CA ILE A 258 3.56 17.46 -9.79
C ILE A 258 2.33 17.06 -10.61
N PRO A 259 1.77 15.85 -10.45
CA PRO A 259 0.59 15.44 -11.19
C PRO A 259 -0.63 16.25 -10.75
N THR A 260 -1.37 16.76 -11.73
CA THR A 260 -2.65 17.45 -11.51
C THR A 260 -3.79 16.47 -11.28
N GLY A 261 -4.80 16.91 -10.51
CA GLY A 261 -6.03 16.18 -10.24
C GLY A 261 -6.96 16.03 -11.44
N ILE A 262 -6.53 15.27 -12.44
CA ILE A 262 -7.29 14.96 -13.65
C ILE A 262 -7.86 13.55 -13.62
N VAL A 263 -8.89 13.29 -14.43
CA VAL A 263 -9.40 11.94 -14.66
C VAL A 263 -8.39 11.15 -15.50
N ARG A 264 -7.96 10.00 -14.97
CA ARG A 264 -7.14 9.02 -15.69
C ARG A 264 -8.05 7.96 -16.29
N ASP A 265 -8.35 8.09 -17.57
CA ASP A 265 -9.26 7.24 -18.34
C ASP A 265 -8.56 6.08 -19.07
N LYS A 266 -7.22 6.00 -18.99
CA LYS A 266 -6.42 4.90 -19.54
C LYS A 266 -5.48 4.36 -18.46
N SER A 267 -6.03 3.57 -17.55
CA SER A 267 -5.29 3.06 -16.39
C SER A 267 -5.23 1.54 -16.40
N PHE A 268 -4.02 1.00 -16.23
CA PHE A 268 -3.77 -0.44 -16.29
C PHE A 268 -2.79 -0.90 -15.22
N ILE A 269 -2.94 -2.16 -14.81
CA ILE A 269 -1.89 -2.93 -14.12
C ILE A 269 -1.36 -3.95 -15.12
N GLY A 270 -0.06 -3.90 -15.43
CA GLY A 270 0.64 -4.81 -16.34
C GLY A 270 0.78 -4.31 -17.78
N LYS A 271 0.21 -3.16 -18.13
CA LYS A 271 0.20 -2.63 -19.50
C LYS A 271 0.69 -1.19 -19.55
N SER A 272 1.39 -0.84 -20.64
CA SER A 272 1.71 0.55 -20.96
C SER A 272 0.58 1.23 -21.73
N ASN A 273 0.43 2.53 -21.51
CA ASN A 273 -0.38 3.41 -22.35
C ASN A 273 0.22 3.66 -23.74
N MET A 274 1.51 3.34 -23.91
CA MET A 274 2.22 3.38 -25.18
C MET A 274 2.15 2.01 -25.87
N ASN A 275 2.58 1.94 -27.14
CA ASN A 275 2.65 0.68 -27.90
C ASN A 275 3.84 -0.21 -27.45
N ASN A 276 3.88 -0.55 -26.16
CA ASN A 276 4.88 -1.41 -25.54
C ASN A 276 4.25 -2.75 -25.13
N PRO A 277 5.04 -3.85 -25.08
CA PRO A 277 4.53 -5.14 -24.65
C PRO A 277 4.07 -5.14 -23.18
N ASP A 278 3.06 -5.94 -22.89
CA ASP A 278 2.55 -6.13 -21.54
C ASP A 278 3.55 -6.93 -20.66
N ALA A 279 3.46 -6.73 -19.35
CA ALA A 279 4.38 -7.28 -18.37
C ALA A 279 4.19 -8.79 -18.18
N ASN A 280 5.30 -9.45 -17.86
CA ASN A 280 5.32 -10.83 -17.40
C ASN A 280 5.88 -10.86 -15.97
N ALA A 281 4.99 -10.65 -15.01
CA ALA A 281 5.28 -10.47 -13.59
C ALA A 281 4.08 -10.91 -12.75
N ASP A 282 4.30 -11.12 -11.46
CA ASP A 282 3.22 -11.23 -10.48
C ASP A 282 3.24 -9.99 -9.60
N THR A 283 2.08 -9.56 -9.12
CA THR A 283 1.93 -8.35 -8.31
C THR A 283 0.90 -8.56 -7.20
N ASP A 284 1.13 -7.91 -6.08
CA ASP A 284 0.31 -8.02 -4.88
C ASP A 284 0.36 -6.70 -4.10
N ASP A 285 -0.59 -6.51 -3.19
CA ASP A 285 -0.64 -5.43 -2.22
C ASP A 285 -0.47 -4.02 -2.83
N PHE A 286 -1.19 -3.72 -3.92
CA PHE A 286 -1.04 -2.45 -4.62
C PHE A 286 -1.79 -1.32 -3.89
N LYS A 287 -1.08 -0.28 -3.47
CA LYS A 287 -1.62 0.85 -2.69
C LYS A 287 -1.30 2.19 -3.32
N ILE A 288 -2.24 3.13 -3.24
CA ILE A 288 -2.03 4.53 -3.61
C ILE A 288 -2.37 5.43 -2.42
N PHE A 289 -1.45 6.33 -2.09
CA PHE A 289 -1.60 7.38 -1.09
C PHE A 289 -1.62 8.76 -1.74
N ASN A 290 -2.49 9.64 -1.28
CA ASN A 290 -2.58 11.05 -1.68
C ASN A 290 -1.59 11.98 -0.94
N ARG A 291 -0.49 11.41 -0.44
CA ARG A 291 0.59 12.12 0.24
C ARG A 291 1.91 11.38 0.11
N ALA A 292 3.00 12.08 0.41
CA ALA A 292 4.31 11.47 0.59
C ALA A 292 4.38 10.70 1.93
N LEU A 293 4.64 9.40 1.88
CA LEU A 293 4.98 8.61 3.05
C LEU A 293 6.40 8.93 3.52
N SER A 294 6.61 8.92 4.83
CA SER A 294 7.94 8.99 5.43
C SER A 294 8.69 7.67 5.27
N ILE A 295 10.03 7.69 5.38
CA ILE A 295 10.85 6.47 5.36
C ILE A 295 10.39 5.42 6.38
N LYS A 296 9.93 5.86 7.56
CA LYS A 296 9.42 4.96 8.60
C LYS A 296 8.14 4.24 8.12
N GLU A 297 7.21 4.97 7.51
CA GLU A 297 5.98 4.40 6.96
C GLU A 297 6.25 3.47 5.77
N ILE A 298 7.27 3.74 4.95
CA ILE A 298 7.68 2.86 3.86
C ILE A 298 8.26 1.55 4.41
N ILE A 299 9.08 1.61 5.45
CA ILE A 299 9.61 0.40 6.12
C ILE A 299 8.46 -0.39 6.76
N GLU A 300 7.50 0.29 7.38
CA GLU A 300 6.30 -0.35 7.94
C GLU A 300 5.48 -1.06 6.86
N ASP A 301 5.21 -0.40 5.73
CA ASP A 301 4.48 -0.98 4.60
C ASP A 301 5.23 -2.16 3.94
N PHE A 302 6.56 -2.11 3.89
CA PHE A 302 7.39 -3.21 3.42
C PHE A 302 7.35 -4.43 4.35
N CYS A 303 7.26 -4.22 5.67
CA CYS A 303 7.25 -5.32 6.64
C CYS A 303 5.88 -5.99 6.80
N ASP A 304 4.83 -5.43 6.18
CA ASP A 304 3.47 -5.99 6.17
C ASP A 304 3.34 -7.20 5.25
#